data_AF-T1IP87-F1
#
_entry.id   AF-T1IP87-F1
#
_cell.length_a   1.000
_cell.length_b   1.000
_cell.length_c   1.000
_cell.angle_alpha   90.00
_cell.angle_beta   90.00
_cell.angle_gamma   90.00
#
_symmetry.space_group_name_H-M   'P 1'
#
loop_
_entity.id
_entity.type
_entity.pdbx_description
1 polymer ?
#
loop_
_entity_poly.entity_id
_entity_poly.type
_entity_poly.pdbx_seq_one_letter_code
_entity_poly.pdbx_strand_id
1 'polypeptide(L)'
;MWLHLLLLTILVNIRPAISFCDCPLGFECSDLEDDKLNSTCVPTVSVLCNEGLTYLSNGTCNQCSTCLSGLEERACNQTHDSVCVDRLCEREFYWNYETSRCDLCRLCPHGSGAIVPCGPSNDAICLQCPIGYFSDVLSYSAECVPCTICKNDQVVHNCTSIQDAICNAF
;
A
#
# COMPACT_ATOMS: atom_id res chain seq x y z
N MET A 1 35.74 -67.73 -6.99
CA MET A 1 34.28 -67.89 -6.87
C MET A 1 33.76 -66.53 -6.40
N TRP A 2 33.50 -65.55 -7.28
CA TRP A 2 32.22 -65.33 -7.98
C TRP A 2 31.05 -65.52 -6.98
N LEU A 3 30.11 -64.61 -6.69
CA LEU A 3 29.46 -63.53 -7.43
C LEU A 3 28.45 -62.91 -6.43
N HIS A 4 28.36 -61.60 -6.14
CA HIS A 4 27.34 -60.65 -6.66
C HIS A 4 27.40 -59.41 -5.73
N LEU A 5 27.95 -58.26 -6.13
CA LEU A 5 27.21 -57.10 -6.66
C LEU A 5 25.70 -57.09 -6.36
N LEU A 6 25.24 -56.07 -5.62
CA LEU A 6 24.26 -55.09 -6.10
C LEU A 6 24.01 -53.99 -5.04
N LEU A 7 24.52 -52.79 -5.36
CA LEU A 7 23.97 -51.46 -5.08
C LEU A 7 23.26 -51.19 -3.74
N LEU A 8 24.01 -50.69 -2.76
CA LEU A 8 23.50 -49.68 -1.83
C LEU A 8 23.39 -48.35 -2.59
N THR A 9 22.31 -48.19 -3.34
CA THR A 9 21.89 -46.88 -3.82
C THR A 9 21.49 -46.06 -2.61
N ILE A 10 22.22 -44.97 -2.43
CA ILE A 10 21.85 -43.85 -1.58
C ILE A 10 20.43 -43.47 -1.99
N LEU A 11 19.44 -43.80 -1.15
CA LEU A 11 18.11 -43.22 -1.25
C LEU A 11 18.30 -41.73 -0.98
N VAL A 12 18.46 -40.98 -2.06
CA VAL A 12 18.24 -39.55 -2.10
C VAL A 12 16.91 -39.34 -1.39
N ASN A 13 16.99 -38.63 -0.27
CA ASN A 13 15.87 -38.28 0.57
C ASN A 13 15.01 -37.30 -0.23
N ILE A 14 14.14 -37.84 -1.09
CA ILE A 14 13.13 -37.09 -1.81
C ILE A 14 12.16 -36.61 -0.73
N ARG A 15 12.34 -35.36 -0.30
CA ARG A 15 11.27 -34.63 0.39
C ARG A 15 10.04 -34.79 -0.50
N PRO A 16 8.90 -35.27 0.02
CA PRO A 16 7.69 -35.28 -0.79
C PRO A 16 7.42 -33.84 -1.20
N ALA A 17 7.25 -33.60 -2.50
CA ALA A 17 6.76 -32.33 -2.99
C ALA A 17 5.41 -32.09 -2.30
N ILE A 18 5.38 -31.17 -1.34
CA ILE A 18 4.13 -30.71 -0.75
C ILE A 18 3.40 -30.04 -1.91
N SER A 19 2.33 -30.68 -2.38
CA SER A 19 1.42 -30.12 -3.37
C SER A 19 0.67 -28.97 -2.69
N PHE A 20 1.16 -27.74 -2.86
CA PHE A 20 0.39 -26.55 -2.50
C PHE A 20 -0.62 -26.34 -3.62
N CYS A 21 -1.86 -26.75 -3.37
CA CYS A 21 -2.96 -26.49 -4.28
C CYS A 21 -3.35 -25.00 -4.18
N ASP A 22 -2.72 -24.15 -4.98
CA ASP A 22 -3.09 -22.73 -5.03
C ASP A 22 -4.19 -22.54 -6.09
N CYS A 23 -5.32 -21.95 -5.68
CA CYS A 23 -6.39 -21.63 -6.60
C CYS A 23 -6.01 -20.46 -7.51
N PRO A 24 -6.40 -20.48 -8.80
CA PRO A 24 -6.19 -19.35 -9.69
C PRO A 24 -6.84 -18.07 -9.12
N LEU A 25 -6.17 -16.93 -9.33
CA LEU A 25 -6.69 -15.64 -8.87
C LEU A 25 -8.06 -15.35 -9.48
N GLY A 26 -9.00 -14.90 -8.64
CA GLY A 26 -10.37 -14.58 -9.06
C GLY A 26 -11.33 -15.78 -9.11
N PHE A 27 -10.88 -16.97 -8.70
CA PHE A 27 -11.71 -18.16 -8.61
C PHE A 27 -12.04 -18.53 -7.17
N GLU A 28 -13.33 -18.76 -6.91
CA GLU A 28 -13.80 -19.50 -5.76
C GLU A 28 -13.72 -20.99 -6.08
N CYS A 29 -12.92 -21.72 -5.29
CA CYS A 29 -12.75 -23.16 -5.43
C CYS A 29 -13.33 -23.87 -4.22
N SER A 30 -14.04 -24.95 -4.45
CA SER A 30 -14.40 -25.92 -3.42
C SER A 30 -13.86 -27.30 -3.80
N ASP A 31 -13.62 -28.12 -2.78
CA ASP A 31 -13.26 -29.53 -2.91
C ASP A 31 -12.00 -29.77 -3.76
N LEU A 32 -10.85 -29.54 -3.12
CA LEU A 32 -9.53 -29.94 -3.61
C LEU A 32 -9.39 -31.46 -3.45
N GLU A 33 -9.79 -32.23 -4.46
CA GLU A 33 -9.51 -33.65 -4.50
C GLU A 33 -8.03 -33.88 -4.89
N ASP A 34 -7.29 -34.61 -4.05
CA ASP A 34 -6.01 -35.20 -4.42
C ASP A 34 -6.24 -36.20 -5.56
N ASP A 35 -6.07 -35.78 -6.81
CA ASP A 35 -6.00 -36.72 -7.93
C ASP A 35 -4.72 -37.55 -7.79
N LYS A 36 -4.85 -38.70 -7.10
CA LYS A 36 -3.76 -39.67 -6.84
C LYS A 36 -3.13 -40.21 -8.12
N LEU A 37 -3.71 -39.95 -9.28
CA LEU A 37 -3.24 -40.44 -10.58
C LEU A 37 -2.26 -39.47 -11.28
N ASN A 38 -2.29 -38.17 -10.98
CA ASN A 38 -1.48 -37.16 -11.70
C ASN A 38 -0.80 -36.10 -10.81
N SER A 39 -0.91 -36.17 -9.47
CA SER A 39 -0.27 -35.18 -8.56
C SER A 39 -0.59 -33.72 -8.91
N THR A 40 -1.76 -33.48 -9.51
CA THR A 40 -2.20 -32.16 -9.97
C THR A 40 -3.50 -31.85 -9.26
N CYS A 41 -3.52 -30.82 -8.41
CA CYS A 41 -4.75 -30.39 -7.78
C CYS A 41 -5.63 -29.69 -8.83
N VAL A 42 -6.78 -30.29 -9.15
CA VAL A 42 -7.80 -29.64 -9.96
C VAL A 42 -9.02 -29.48 -9.06
N PRO A 43 -9.51 -28.25 -8.79
CA PRO A 43 -10.72 -28.07 -8.02
C PRO A 43 -11.89 -28.73 -8.76
N THR A 44 -12.69 -29.53 -8.06
CA THR A 44 -13.87 -30.18 -8.67
C THR A 44 -14.95 -29.14 -9.02
N VAL A 45 -14.95 -28.02 -8.30
CA VAL A 45 -15.79 -26.86 -8.56
C VAL A 45 -14.89 -25.62 -8.60
N SER A 46 -14.84 -24.95 -9.74
CA SER A 46 -14.22 -23.63 -9.89
C SER A 46 -15.23 -22.64 -10.44
N VAL A 47 -15.52 -21.60 -9.66
CA VAL A 47 -16.41 -20.51 -10.04
C VAL A 47 -15.57 -19.26 -10.22
N LEU A 48 -15.57 -18.70 -11.42
CA LEU A 48 -14.97 -17.40 -11.68
C LEU A 48 -15.85 -16.32 -11.05
N CYS A 49 -15.27 -15.44 -10.24
CA CYS A 49 -16.00 -14.28 -9.75
C CYS A 49 -16.41 -13.39 -10.93
N ASN A 50 -17.64 -12.87 -10.90
CA ASN A 50 -18.17 -12.02 -11.96
C ASN A 50 -17.50 -10.65 -11.94
N GLU A 51 -16.85 -10.28 -13.05
CA GLU A 51 -16.23 -8.97 -13.21
C GLU A 51 -17.24 -7.84 -12.97
N GLY A 52 -16.87 -6.86 -12.14
CA GLY A 52 -17.73 -5.74 -11.76
C GLY A 52 -18.91 -6.06 -10.85
N LEU A 53 -19.14 -7.33 -10.49
CA LEU A 53 -20.22 -7.75 -9.58
C LEU A 53 -19.69 -8.41 -8.30
N THR A 54 -18.64 -9.21 -8.40
CA THR A 54 -18.05 -9.91 -7.27
C THR A 54 -16.52 -10.01 -7.38
N TYR A 55 -15.84 -10.06 -6.23
CA TYR A 55 -14.40 -10.21 -6.12
C TYR A 55 -14.03 -11.33 -5.13
N LEU A 56 -12.87 -11.97 -5.34
CA LEU A 56 -12.38 -13.03 -4.46
C LEU A 56 -11.83 -12.45 -3.15
N SER A 57 -12.41 -12.85 -2.02
CA SER A 57 -11.94 -12.52 -0.67
C SER A 57 -12.12 -13.71 0.26
N ASN A 58 -11.06 -14.08 1.00
CA ASN A 58 -11.03 -15.24 1.89
C ASN A 58 -11.56 -16.54 1.23
N GLY A 59 -11.23 -16.77 -0.03
CA GLY A 59 -11.61 -17.99 -0.76
C GLY A 59 -13.06 -18.04 -1.25
N THR A 60 -13.80 -16.93 -1.18
CA THR A 60 -15.20 -16.83 -1.65
C THR A 60 -15.43 -15.58 -2.50
N CYS A 61 -16.35 -15.64 -3.45
CA CYS A 61 -16.75 -14.47 -4.24
C CYS A 61 -17.70 -13.58 -3.43
N ASN A 62 -17.20 -12.42 -3.01
CA ASN A 62 -17.96 -11.42 -2.25
C ASN A 62 -18.52 -10.35 -3.21
N GLN A 63 -19.68 -9.79 -2.88
CA GLN A 63 -20.30 -8.72 -3.69
C GLN A 63 -19.41 -7.46 -3.67
N CYS A 64 -19.25 -6.82 -4.82
CA CYS A 64 -18.53 -5.55 -4.91
C CYS A 64 -19.26 -4.47 -4.10
N SER A 65 -18.49 -3.64 -3.41
CA SER A 65 -18.98 -2.40 -2.82
C SER A 65 -19.50 -1.47 -3.91
N THR A 66 -20.50 -0.64 -3.58
CA THR A 66 -21.03 0.39 -4.50
C THR A 66 -20.78 1.76 -3.93
N CYS A 67 -20.20 2.65 -4.72
CA CYS A 67 -19.90 4.01 -4.29
C CYS A 67 -21.21 4.84 -4.27
N LEU A 68 -21.80 4.99 -3.09
CA LEU A 68 -23.10 5.66 -2.92
C LEU A 68 -23.03 7.19 -3.16
N SER A 69 -21.89 7.80 -2.83
CA SER A 69 -21.63 9.25 -2.95
C SER A 69 -20.25 9.60 -3.53
N GLY A 70 -19.42 8.58 -3.80
CA GLY A 70 -18.01 8.74 -4.15
C GLY A 70 -17.70 8.46 -5.62
N LEU A 71 -16.52 8.90 -6.06
CA LEU A 71 -15.92 8.49 -7.32
C LEU A 71 -15.26 7.12 -7.15
N GLU A 72 -15.42 6.25 -8.14
CA GLU A 72 -14.72 4.98 -8.23
C GLU A 72 -13.27 5.26 -8.69
N GLU A 73 -12.32 5.28 -7.74
CA GLU A 73 -10.89 5.48 -8.05
C GLU A 73 -10.30 4.24 -8.71
N ARG A 74 -10.70 3.07 -8.22
CA ARG A 74 -10.35 1.78 -8.82
C ARG A 74 -11.59 0.92 -8.90
N ALA A 75 -11.88 0.44 -10.10
CA ALA A 75 -13.07 -0.34 -10.32
C ALA A 75 -12.98 -1.74 -9.73
N CYS A 76 -14.12 -2.29 -9.29
CA CYS A 76 -14.16 -3.67 -8.81
C CYS A 76 -13.78 -4.65 -9.94
N ASN A 77 -12.99 -5.66 -9.63
CA ASN A 77 -12.73 -6.78 -10.54
C ASN A 77 -12.75 -8.12 -9.78
N GLN A 78 -12.39 -9.20 -10.47
CA GLN A 78 -12.46 -10.56 -9.92
C GLN A 78 -11.50 -10.78 -8.73
N THR A 79 -10.46 -9.96 -8.57
CA THR A 79 -9.39 -10.11 -7.57
C THR A 79 -9.40 -9.03 -6.48
N HIS A 80 -10.13 -7.92 -6.67
CA HIS A 80 -10.22 -6.85 -5.69
C HIS A 80 -11.56 -6.13 -5.73
N ASP A 81 -11.98 -5.64 -4.56
CA ASP A 81 -13.15 -4.78 -4.45
C ASP A 81 -12.91 -3.40 -5.08
N SER A 82 -14.01 -2.73 -5.43
CA SER A 82 -14.02 -1.31 -5.76
C SER A 82 -13.38 -0.47 -4.66
N VAL A 83 -12.64 0.55 -5.08
CA VAL A 83 -12.08 1.56 -4.20
C VAL A 83 -12.87 2.84 -4.43
N CYS A 84 -13.71 3.17 -3.47
CA CYS A 84 -14.50 4.40 -3.48
C CYS A 84 -13.75 5.51 -2.75
N VAL A 85 -13.65 6.67 -3.38
CA VAL A 85 -13.25 7.92 -2.73
C VAL A 85 -14.44 8.85 -2.67
N ASP A 86 -14.82 9.31 -1.50
CA ASP A 86 -15.85 10.35 -1.41
C ASP A 86 -15.24 11.68 -1.89
N ARG A 87 -15.84 12.28 -2.93
CA ARG A 87 -15.41 13.59 -3.44
C ARG A 87 -15.89 14.74 -2.54
N LEU A 88 -16.70 14.43 -1.52
CA LEU A 88 -17.23 15.38 -0.55
C LEU A 88 -16.29 15.65 0.63
N CYS A 89 -15.18 14.92 0.79
CA CYS A 89 -14.21 15.31 1.81
C CYS A 89 -13.68 16.71 1.47
N GLU A 90 -13.91 17.66 2.37
CA GLU A 90 -13.36 19.02 2.25
C GLU A 90 -11.83 18.97 2.21
N ARG A 91 -11.17 20.07 1.81
CA ARG A 91 -9.71 20.07 1.58
C ARG A 91 -8.92 19.65 2.83
N GLU A 92 -9.46 19.89 4.03
CA GLU A 92 -8.88 19.50 5.30
C GLU A 92 -9.14 18.04 5.71
N PHE A 93 -9.75 17.22 4.86
CA PHE A 93 -10.10 15.83 5.15
C PHE A 93 -9.63 14.87 4.05
N TYR A 94 -9.39 13.63 4.44
CA TYR A 94 -9.12 12.51 3.54
C TYR A 94 -10.07 11.35 3.84
N TRP A 95 -10.32 10.50 2.85
CA TRP A 95 -11.11 9.30 3.04
C TRP A 95 -10.29 8.23 3.78
N ASN A 96 -10.73 7.85 4.98
CA ASN A 96 -10.12 6.77 5.75
C ASN A 96 -10.88 5.45 5.49
N TYR A 97 -10.22 4.51 4.82
CA TYR A 97 -10.79 3.20 4.49
C TYR A 97 -11.07 2.31 5.72
N GLU A 98 -10.34 2.48 6.83
CA GLU A 98 -10.55 1.69 8.05
C GLU A 98 -11.83 2.12 8.78
N THR A 99 -12.10 3.42 8.81
CA THR A 99 -13.27 3.99 9.49
C THR A 99 -14.45 4.27 8.55
N SER A 100 -14.24 4.13 7.23
CA SER A 100 -15.21 4.41 6.16
C SER A 100 -15.85 5.81 6.27
N ARG A 101 -15.02 6.83 6.56
CA ARG A 101 -15.45 8.23 6.67
C ARG A 101 -14.33 9.19 6.31
N CYS A 102 -14.68 10.47 6.11
CA CYS A 102 -13.70 11.56 6.01
C CYS A 102 -13.08 11.82 7.39
N ASP A 103 -11.79 11.54 7.55
CA ASP A 103 -11.00 11.90 8.73
C ASP A 103 -10.17 13.16 8.45
N LEU A 104 -9.91 13.95 9.50
CA LEU A 104 -9.17 15.20 9.37
C LEU A 104 -7.72 14.91 9.00
N CYS A 105 -7.21 15.65 8.02
CA CYS A 105 -5.81 15.61 7.62
C CYS A 105 -4.89 15.92 8.82
N ARG A 106 -3.82 15.15 8.93
CA ARG A 106 -2.71 15.43 9.84
C ARG A 106 -2.02 16.73 9.45
N LEU A 107 -1.75 17.56 10.45
CA LEU A 107 -0.96 18.76 10.29
C LEU A 107 0.52 18.47 10.57
N CYS A 108 1.39 18.84 9.65
CA CYS A 108 2.84 18.83 9.86
C CYS A 108 3.23 20.02 10.74
N PRO A 109 3.88 19.79 11.90
CA PRO A 109 4.27 20.86 12.81
C PRO A 109 5.43 21.68 12.25
N HIS A 110 5.66 22.84 12.85
CA HIS A 110 6.87 23.65 12.60
C HIS A 110 8.13 22.77 12.69
N GLY A 111 9.03 22.92 11.73
CA GLY A 111 10.20 22.05 11.63
C GLY A 111 9.99 20.80 10.79
N SER A 112 8.77 20.54 10.35
CA SER A 112 8.42 19.44 9.47
C SER A 112 7.60 19.93 8.27
N GLY A 113 7.74 19.24 7.15
CA GLY A 113 6.95 19.47 5.93
C GLY A 113 6.30 18.18 5.47
N ALA A 114 5.24 18.32 4.68
CA ALA A 114 4.59 17.20 4.02
C ALA A 114 5.51 16.66 2.90
N ILE A 115 5.89 15.38 2.98
CA ILE A 115 6.52 14.65 1.87
C ILE A 115 5.47 14.00 0.96
N VAL A 116 4.29 13.75 1.53
CA VAL A 116 3.06 13.43 0.81
C VAL A 116 2.01 14.38 1.36
N PRO A 117 1.50 15.32 0.56
CA PRO A 117 0.45 16.22 1.01
C PRO A 117 -0.85 15.44 1.26
N CYS A 118 -1.68 15.92 2.18
CA CYS A 118 -3.02 15.36 2.33
C CYS A 118 -3.80 15.49 1.03
N GLY A 119 -4.47 14.40 0.65
CA GLY A 119 -5.28 14.31 -0.55
C GLY A 119 -6.60 13.60 -0.27
N PRO A 120 -7.49 13.49 -1.27
CA PRO A 120 -8.80 12.87 -1.08
C PRO A 120 -8.73 11.41 -0.61
N SER A 121 -7.67 10.68 -0.95
CA SER A 121 -7.49 9.26 -0.66
C SER A 121 -6.38 8.95 0.36
N ASN A 122 -5.69 9.97 0.89
CA ASN A 122 -4.54 9.76 1.76
C ASN A 122 -4.35 10.89 2.79
N ASP A 123 -3.93 10.51 4.00
CA ASP A 123 -3.47 11.45 5.02
C ASP A 123 -2.12 12.09 4.61
N ALA A 124 -1.77 13.20 5.25
CA ALA A 124 -0.46 13.82 5.12
C ALA A 124 0.63 12.97 5.80
N ILE A 125 1.76 12.81 5.10
CA ILE A 125 2.97 12.20 5.68
C ILE A 125 3.99 13.31 5.91
N CYS A 126 4.32 13.53 7.18
CA CYS A 126 5.22 14.58 7.61
C CYS A 126 6.62 14.04 7.84
N LEU A 127 7.63 14.82 7.44
CA LEU A 127 9.03 14.56 7.73
C LEU A 127 9.69 15.83 8.27
N GLN A 128 10.62 15.65 9.22
CA GLN A 128 11.47 16.73 9.71
C GLN A 128 12.25 17.36 8.55
N CYS A 129 12.31 18.69 8.53
CA CYS A 129 13.06 19.39 7.49
C CYS A 129 14.56 19.05 7.58
N PRO A 130 15.18 18.68 6.45
CA PRO A 130 16.61 18.41 6.40
C PRO A 130 17.42 19.69 6.60
N ILE A 131 18.72 19.54 6.84
CA ILE A 131 19.65 20.68 7.00
C ILE A 131 19.59 21.56 5.74
N GLY A 132 19.46 22.86 5.95
CA GLY A 132 19.31 23.83 4.85
C GLY A 132 17.87 24.04 4.39
N TYR A 133 16.89 23.47 5.10
CA TYR A 133 15.47 23.69 4.88
C TYR A 133 14.75 24.01 6.19
N PHE A 134 13.61 24.71 6.09
CA PHE A 134 12.77 25.08 7.21
C PHE A 134 11.28 24.96 6.87
N SER A 135 10.45 24.92 7.90
CA SER A 135 8.99 25.05 7.81
C SER A 135 8.50 25.81 9.04
N ASP A 136 7.96 27.01 8.81
CA ASP A 136 7.44 27.93 9.82
C ASP A 136 5.91 27.90 9.92
N VAL A 137 5.26 26.94 9.25
CA VAL A 137 3.80 26.80 9.23
C VAL A 137 3.34 25.45 9.77
N LEU A 138 2.16 25.44 10.37
CA LEU A 138 1.42 24.21 10.70
C LEU A 138 0.48 23.89 9.52
N SER A 139 0.78 22.86 8.74
CA SER A 139 0.05 22.60 7.49
C SER A 139 -0.01 21.12 7.13
N TYR A 140 -1.12 20.69 6.52
CA TYR A 140 -1.30 19.34 5.98
C TYR A 140 -0.74 19.17 4.56
N SER A 141 -0.26 20.24 3.93
CA SER A 141 0.19 20.21 2.53
C SER A 141 1.50 20.97 2.26
N ALA A 142 1.96 21.81 3.19
CA ALA A 142 3.17 22.59 2.98
C ALA A 142 4.42 21.71 3.10
N GLU A 143 5.31 21.83 2.13
CA GLU A 143 6.60 21.15 2.12
C GLU A 143 7.66 21.98 2.87
N CYS A 144 8.84 21.40 3.09
CA CYS A 144 9.98 22.14 3.62
C CYS A 144 10.54 23.10 2.56
N VAL A 145 10.78 24.35 2.95
CA VAL A 145 11.28 25.41 2.09
C VAL A 145 12.80 25.54 2.27
N PRO A 146 13.58 25.69 1.18
CA PRO A 146 15.03 25.91 1.30
C PRO A 146 15.31 27.22 2.03
N CYS A 147 16.31 27.21 2.91
CA CYS A 147 16.75 28.40 3.62
C CYS A 147 17.30 29.46 2.65
N THR A 148 17.04 30.72 2.96
CA THR A 148 17.70 31.86 2.32
C THR A 148 19.20 31.83 2.61
N ILE A 149 20.02 32.05 1.57
CA ILE A 149 21.47 32.12 1.68
C ILE A 149 21.90 33.59 1.75
N CYS A 150 22.34 34.04 2.92
CA CYS A 150 22.95 35.35 3.08
C CYS A 150 24.42 35.32 2.65
N LYS A 151 24.98 36.48 2.29
CA LYS A 151 26.44 36.65 2.27
C LYS A 151 26.96 36.58 3.72
N ASN A 152 28.17 36.04 3.93
CA ASN A 152 28.71 35.73 5.27
C ASN A 152 28.62 36.88 6.29
N ASP A 153 28.81 38.13 5.84
CA ASP A 153 28.79 39.30 6.72
C ASP A 153 27.38 39.91 6.92
N GLN A 154 26.35 39.30 6.35
CA GLN A 154 24.97 39.78 6.37
C GLN A 154 24.02 38.86 7.14
N VAL A 155 24.48 37.77 7.76
CA VAL A 155 23.60 36.90 8.55
C VAL A 155 23.27 37.55 9.89
N VAL A 156 21.99 37.88 10.12
CA VAL A 156 21.48 38.36 11.42
C VAL A 156 21.00 37.18 12.26
N HIS A 157 20.25 36.27 11.64
CA HIS A 157 19.82 35.01 12.25
C HIS A 157 20.10 33.84 11.33
N ASN A 158 20.67 32.77 11.90
CA ASN A 158 20.89 31.52 11.17
C ASN A 158 19.57 30.80 10.92
N CYS A 159 19.50 30.10 9.79
CA CYS A 159 18.39 29.21 9.51
C CYS A 159 18.32 28.07 10.53
N THR A 160 17.11 27.68 10.90
CA THR A 160 16.82 26.48 11.69
C THR A 160 15.72 25.68 11.01
N SER A 161 15.35 24.50 11.53
CA SER A 161 14.22 23.77 10.95
C SER A 161 12.90 24.54 11.01
N ILE A 162 12.72 25.48 11.95
CA ILE A 162 11.44 26.18 12.18
C ILE A 162 11.39 27.61 11.64
N GLN A 163 12.52 28.16 11.18
CA GLN A 163 12.60 29.56 10.76
C GLN A 163 13.69 29.75 9.71
N ASP A 164 13.46 30.66 8.77
CA ASP A 164 14.45 31.02 7.75
C ASP A 164 15.65 31.79 8.33
N ALA A 165 16.73 31.86 7.55
CA ALA A 165 17.80 32.82 7.80
C ALA A 165 17.32 34.25 7.52
N ILE A 166 17.67 35.18 8.43
CA ILE A 166 17.41 36.61 8.22
C ILE A 166 18.71 37.27 7.79
N CYS A 167 18.67 37.88 6.60
CA CYS A 167 19.79 38.61 6.04
C CYS A 167 19.64 40.12 6.25
N ASN A 168 20.76 40.79 6.46
CA ASN A 168 20.85 42.22 6.56
C ASN A 168 20.88 42.82 5.15
N ALA A 169 19.85 43.59 4.79
CA ALA A 169 19.79 44.29 3.52
C ALA A 169 20.48 45.66 3.66
N PHE A 170 21.78 45.71 3.43
CA PHE A 170 22.52 46.96 3.23
C PHE A 170 23.16 46.96 1.84
#